data_AF-A0AAJ1SAI5-F1
#
_entry.id   AF-A0AAJ1SAI5-F1
#
_cell.length_a   1.000
_cell.length_b   1.000
_cell.length_c   1.000
_cell.angle_alpha   90.00
_cell.angle_beta   90.00
_cell.angle_gamma   90.00
#
_symmetry.space_group_name_H-M   'P 1'
#
loop_
_entity.id
_entity.type
_entity.pdbx_description
1 polymer ?
#
loop_
_entity_poly.entity_id
_entity_poly.type
_entity_poly.pdbx_seq_one_letter_code
_entity_poly.pdbx_strand_id
1 'polypeptide(L)'
;MGYCANSIDSDFTIPPANIAAALEAVRAAFETTGTATLTEVIEENTCFDGCEEDAATGFTLGCHHDKWWDSTEQMLAVLAPFAVEGSSVRMLGEDDCLFGFRVLDGQLRTESGRFMWSLDGETAAHVPVRAGGVLAPMTVERDLVGYAAWWAASDTAEIEELLDGLTGDTWEAEHTLAAVMGCVFQNDPGSSPTRDWLTVTGLAHGVTVAYLGLDLDPSYDGQGVLDGLTVVLNLTAVSAEAAEQQNLSVSVYVQVRDVLPAGGGVPCEVLGDIIDTALALVNCDIAASDRFIVGARDVPSAA
;
A
#
# COMPACT_ATOMS: atom_id res chain seq x y z
N MET A 1 -8.55 14.78 -5.40
CA MET A 1 -9.26 14.57 -4.12
C MET A 1 -8.20 14.63 -3.04
N GLY A 2 -8.44 15.30 -1.91
CA GLY A 2 -7.46 15.38 -0.82
C GLY A 2 -7.87 14.49 0.37
N TYR A 3 -6.88 14.01 1.11
CA TYR A 3 -7.04 13.18 2.32
C TYR A 3 -6.57 13.97 3.56
N CYS A 4 -7.02 13.62 4.77
CA CYS A 4 -6.57 14.35 5.97
C CYS A 4 -5.14 13.92 6.38
N ALA A 5 -4.28 14.89 6.69
CA ALA A 5 -2.92 14.63 7.19
C ALA A 5 -2.44 15.68 8.19
N ASN A 6 -1.75 15.23 9.24
CA ASN A 6 -1.20 16.09 10.29
C ASN A 6 0.31 15.90 10.42
N SER A 7 1.06 16.99 10.57
CA SER A 7 2.50 16.90 10.85
C SER A 7 2.79 16.22 12.19
N ILE A 8 3.68 15.24 12.14
CA ILE A 8 4.30 14.63 13.32
C ILE A 8 5.63 15.32 13.61
N ASP A 9 6.39 15.59 12.55
CA ASP A 9 7.74 16.15 12.62
C ASP A 9 8.04 16.91 11.33
N SER A 10 8.72 18.04 11.45
CA SER A 10 9.10 18.89 10.33
C SER A 10 10.39 19.62 10.67
N ASP A 11 11.44 19.38 9.88
CA ASP A 11 12.71 20.11 9.93
C ASP A 11 13.06 20.72 8.56
N PHE A 12 12.05 20.86 7.69
CA PHE A 12 12.19 21.43 6.36
C PHE A 12 12.59 22.89 6.43
N THR A 13 13.81 23.18 5.95
CA THR A 13 14.42 24.50 6.05
C THR A 13 15.06 24.93 4.74
N ILE A 14 14.99 26.23 4.43
CA ILE A 14 15.63 26.86 3.27
C ILE A 14 16.62 27.92 3.77
N PRO A 15 17.92 27.85 3.41
CA PRO A 15 18.91 28.83 3.84
C PRO A 15 18.56 30.26 3.37
N PRO A 16 18.94 31.32 4.12
CA PRO A 16 18.65 32.71 3.76
C PRO A 16 19.03 33.09 2.31
N ALA A 17 20.15 32.57 1.82
CA ALA A 17 20.65 32.85 0.48
C ALA A 17 19.75 32.33 -0.64
N ASN A 18 18.89 31.34 -0.35
CA ASN A 18 18.05 30.66 -1.33
C ASN A 18 16.59 31.12 -1.30
N ILE A 19 16.14 31.85 -0.26
CA ILE A 19 14.73 32.23 -0.09
C ILE A 19 14.19 33.00 -1.29
N ALA A 20 14.94 34.00 -1.79
CA ALA A 20 14.49 34.80 -2.92
C ALA A 20 14.30 33.95 -4.19
N ALA A 21 15.17 32.98 -4.43
CA ALA A 21 15.05 32.08 -5.58
C ALA A 21 13.90 31.08 -5.39
N ALA A 22 13.70 30.58 -4.17
CA ALA A 22 12.57 29.71 -3.84
C ALA A 22 11.22 30.42 -4.04
N LEU A 23 11.10 31.66 -3.58
CA LEU A 23 9.90 32.48 -3.76
C LEU A 23 9.56 32.71 -5.24
N GLU A 24 10.55 33.02 -6.07
CA GLU A 24 10.32 33.17 -7.51
C GLU A 24 9.91 31.86 -8.19
N ALA A 25 10.47 30.72 -7.75
CA ALA A 25 10.07 29.41 -8.25
C ALA A 25 8.62 29.05 -7.87
N VAL A 26 8.23 29.32 -6.62
CA VAL A 26 6.84 29.14 -6.15
C VAL A 26 5.88 30.03 -6.92
N ARG A 27 6.23 31.31 -7.11
CA ARG A 27 5.40 32.25 -7.89
C ARG A 27 5.18 31.79 -9.32
N ALA A 28 6.23 31.26 -9.95
CA ALA A 28 6.12 30.70 -11.29
C ALA A 28 5.23 29.45 -11.34
N ALA A 29 5.28 28.60 -10.33
CA ALA A 29 4.53 27.34 -10.29
C ALA A 29 3.04 27.50 -9.93
N PHE A 30 2.71 28.47 -9.07
CA PHE A 30 1.35 28.70 -8.54
C PHE A 30 0.67 29.95 -9.12
N GLU A 31 1.28 30.59 -10.12
CA GLU A 31 0.77 31.81 -10.78
C GLU A 31 0.44 32.96 -9.82
N THR A 32 1.08 32.98 -8.63
CA THR A 32 0.84 34.03 -7.64
C THR A 32 1.54 35.32 -8.06
N THR A 33 0.84 36.44 -7.97
CA THR A 33 1.37 37.77 -8.32
C THR A 33 1.40 38.68 -7.09
N GLY A 34 2.41 39.55 -6.99
CA GLY A 34 2.47 40.58 -5.95
C GLY A 34 3.74 40.55 -5.10
N THR A 35 3.65 41.14 -3.91
CA THR A 35 4.77 41.32 -2.96
C THR A 35 4.75 40.32 -1.81
N ALA A 36 3.95 39.26 -1.91
CA ALA A 36 3.79 38.26 -0.85
C ALA A 36 5.14 37.57 -0.54
N THR A 37 5.38 37.33 0.74
CA THR A 37 6.54 36.60 1.27
C THR A 37 6.41 35.10 0.98
N LEU A 38 7.49 34.33 1.20
CA LEU A 38 7.43 32.88 1.00
C LEU A 38 6.44 32.23 1.98
N THR A 39 6.45 32.69 3.23
CA THR A 39 5.49 32.32 4.27
C THR A 39 4.05 32.52 3.82
N GLU A 40 3.68 33.73 3.42
CA GLU A 40 2.30 34.04 3.00
C GLU A 40 1.84 33.15 1.84
N VAL A 41 2.69 32.95 0.83
CA VAL A 41 2.31 32.12 -0.33
C VAL A 41 2.12 30.66 0.07
N ILE A 42 2.94 30.11 0.95
CA ILE A 42 2.80 28.73 1.41
C ILE A 42 1.53 28.56 2.24
N GLU A 43 1.31 29.41 3.24
CA GLU A 43 0.14 29.32 4.14
C GLU A 43 -1.19 29.59 3.39
N GLU A 44 -1.19 30.40 2.32
CA GLU A 44 -2.41 30.64 1.52
C GLU A 44 -2.74 29.50 0.55
N ASN A 45 -1.74 28.74 0.09
CA ASN A 45 -1.91 27.71 -0.95
C ASN A 45 -1.86 26.28 -0.41
N THR A 46 -1.51 26.14 0.86
CA THR A 46 -1.40 24.85 1.56
C THR A 46 -2.06 24.98 2.93
N CYS A 47 -2.10 23.89 3.69
CA CYS A 47 -2.54 23.94 5.08
C CYS A 47 -1.35 23.82 6.05
N PHE A 48 -0.17 24.29 5.63
CA PHE A 48 0.93 24.55 6.56
C PHE A 48 0.69 25.87 7.27
N ASP A 49 0.79 25.86 8.60
CA ASP A 49 0.67 27.03 9.47
C ASP A 49 1.92 27.19 10.32
N GLY A 50 2.24 28.44 10.68
CA GLY A 50 3.38 28.74 11.55
C GLY A 50 4.71 28.63 10.81
N CYS A 51 4.72 28.95 9.52
CA CYS A 51 5.97 29.07 8.77
C CYS A 51 6.71 30.34 9.23
N GLU A 52 8.03 30.24 9.37
CA GLU A 52 8.86 31.35 9.86
C GLU A 52 9.91 31.72 8.82
N GLU A 53 9.99 33.02 8.48
CA GLU A 53 11.03 33.58 7.63
C GLU A 53 11.88 34.56 8.45
N ASP A 54 13.15 34.22 8.64
CA ASP A 54 14.12 35.05 9.36
C ASP A 54 15.38 35.28 8.52
N ALA A 55 15.87 36.52 8.53
CA ALA A 55 17.00 36.92 7.69
C ALA A 55 18.33 36.23 8.07
N ALA A 56 18.47 35.76 9.31
CA ALA A 56 19.67 35.10 9.80
C ALA A 56 19.58 33.56 9.71
N THR A 57 18.43 32.97 10.01
CA THR A 57 18.27 31.50 10.06
C THR A 57 17.64 30.91 8.81
N GLY A 58 16.94 31.70 8.01
CA GLY A 58 16.33 31.28 6.76
C GLY A 58 14.83 31.11 6.89
N PHE A 59 14.26 30.25 6.05
CA PHE A 59 12.86 29.87 6.13
C PHE A 59 12.73 28.50 6.78
N THR A 60 11.78 28.35 7.69
CA THR A 60 11.39 27.08 8.32
C THR A 60 9.92 26.81 8.02
N LEU A 61 9.64 25.63 7.48
CA LEU A 61 8.28 25.20 7.21
C LEU A 61 7.58 24.85 8.54
N GLY A 62 6.37 25.36 8.70
CA GLY A 62 5.56 25.11 9.89
C GLY A 62 4.94 23.71 9.93
N CYS A 63 3.83 23.60 10.67
CA CYS A 63 3.10 22.35 10.82
C CYS A 63 1.92 22.31 9.86
N HIS A 64 1.68 21.15 9.24
CA HIS A 64 0.49 20.90 8.44
C HIS A 64 -0.64 20.37 9.32
N HIS A 65 -1.84 20.90 9.11
CA HIS A 65 -3.07 20.42 9.71
C HIS A 65 -4.17 20.42 8.63
N ASP A 66 -5.14 19.51 8.69
CA ASP A 66 -6.26 19.40 7.72
C ASP A 66 -5.90 18.63 6.43
N LYS A 67 -6.43 19.05 5.28
CA LYS A 67 -6.42 18.25 4.06
C LYS A 67 -5.12 18.39 3.27
N TRP A 68 -4.52 17.26 2.95
CA TRP A 68 -3.39 17.09 2.05
C TRP A 68 -3.85 17.01 0.59
N TRP A 69 -3.38 17.94 -0.25
CA TRP A 69 -3.79 18.08 -1.65
C TRP A 69 -2.57 17.91 -2.55
N ASP A 70 -2.78 17.57 -3.83
CA ASP A 70 -1.70 17.48 -4.84
C ASP A 70 -0.88 18.79 -4.93
N SER A 71 -1.53 19.93 -4.68
CA SER A 71 -0.87 21.25 -4.61
C SER A 71 0.13 21.35 -3.46
N THR A 72 -0.10 20.67 -2.35
CA THR A 72 0.82 20.63 -1.21
C THR A 72 2.09 19.86 -1.57
N GLU A 73 1.97 18.72 -2.25
CA GLU A 73 3.13 17.97 -2.74
C GLU A 73 3.89 18.74 -3.81
N GLN A 74 3.17 19.39 -4.73
CA GLN A 74 3.76 20.26 -5.73
C GLN A 74 4.54 21.41 -5.08
N MET A 75 4.01 22.02 -4.02
CA MET A 75 4.69 23.08 -3.27
C MET A 75 6.01 22.56 -2.70
N LEU A 76 6.00 21.43 -1.99
CA LEU A 76 7.22 20.83 -1.45
C LEU A 76 8.23 20.47 -2.55
N ALA A 77 7.76 19.96 -3.69
CA ALA A 77 8.62 19.60 -4.82
C ALA A 77 9.30 20.83 -5.45
N VAL A 78 8.60 21.97 -5.51
CA VAL A 78 9.16 23.25 -5.98
C VAL A 78 10.20 23.80 -5.01
N LEU A 79 9.99 23.61 -3.70
CA LEU A 79 10.90 24.09 -2.66
C LEU A 79 12.16 23.21 -2.49
N ALA A 80 12.06 21.91 -2.77
CA ALA A 80 13.14 20.94 -2.51
C ALA A 80 14.53 21.32 -3.07
N PRO A 81 14.68 21.89 -4.28
CA PRO A 81 15.99 22.30 -4.80
C PRO A 81 16.69 23.42 -4.01
N PHE A 82 15.93 24.14 -3.19
CA PHE A 82 16.42 25.28 -2.40
C PHE A 82 16.65 24.93 -0.94
N ALA A 83 16.08 23.82 -0.48
CA ALA A 83 16.11 23.38 0.91
C ALA A 83 17.45 22.78 1.33
N VAL A 84 17.66 22.68 2.64
CA VAL A 84 18.82 22.00 3.22
C VAL A 84 18.74 20.50 2.92
N GLU A 85 19.83 19.94 2.43
CA GLU A 85 19.95 18.50 2.16
C GLU A 85 19.64 17.68 3.42
N GLY A 86 18.78 16.66 3.28
CA GLY A 86 18.34 15.78 4.35
C GLY A 86 17.17 16.31 5.18
N SER A 87 16.75 17.56 4.99
CA SER A 87 15.56 18.13 5.63
C SER A 87 14.30 17.41 5.18
N SER A 88 13.29 17.41 6.04
CA SER A 88 12.15 16.51 5.91
C SER A 88 10.86 17.04 6.53
N VAL A 89 9.76 16.45 6.10
CA VAL A 89 8.43 16.61 6.69
C VAL A 89 7.79 15.23 6.82
N ARG A 90 7.23 14.92 7.98
CA ARG A 90 6.57 13.63 8.26
C ARG A 90 5.15 13.87 8.75
N MET A 91 4.23 13.08 8.20
CA MET A 91 2.80 13.23 8.31
C MET A 91 2.14 11.95 8.79
N LEU A 92 1.10 12.11 9.61
CA LEU A 92 0.12 11.07 9.91
C LEU A 92 -1.12 11.28 9.04
N GLY A 93 -1.41 10.33 8.16
CA GLY A 93 -2.64 10.29 7.38
C GLY A 93 -3.84 9.76 8.17
N GLU A 94 -5.01 9.77 7.55
CA GLU A 94 -6.28 9.34 8.16
C GLU A 94 -6.37 7.84 8.48
N ASP A 95 -5.61 7.01 7.77
CA ASP A 95 -5.55 5.55 7.96
C ASP A 95 -4.41 5.09 8.87
N ASP A 96 -3.96 5.94 9.79
CA ASP A 96 -2.75 5.74 10.61
C ASP A 96 -1.47 5.47 9.80
N CYS A 97 -1.48 5.83 8.52
CA CYS A 97 -0.33 5.72 7.64
C CYS A 97 0.67 6.84 7.94
N LEU A 98 1.93 6.48 8.17
CA LEU A 98 3.00 7.44 8.27
C LEU A 98 3.57 7.64 6.87
N PHE A 99 3.58 8.87 6.39
CA PHE A 99 4.25 9.21 5.14
C PHE A 99 5.04 10.49 5.34
N GLY A 100 5.95 10.80 4.42
CA GLY A 100 6.76 11.98 4.53
C GLY A 100 7.56 12.23 3.28
N PHE A 101 8.36 13.27 3.36
CA PHE A 101 9.18 13.72 2.26
C PHE A 101 10.53 14.13 2.81
N ARG A 102 11.61 13.73 2.13
CA ARG A 102 12.99 14.12 2.44
C ARG A 102 13.64 14.73 1.22
N VAL A 103 14.41 15.78 1.42
CA VAL A 103 15.23 16.39 0.38
C VAL A 103 16.51 15.57 0.23
N LEU A 104 16.70 14.96 -0.94
CA LEU A 104 17.91 14.23 -1.31
C LEU A 104 18.37 14.63 -2.71
N ASP A 105 19.62 15.02 -2.84
CA ASP A 105 20.23 15.54 -4.07
C ASP A 105 19.43 16.72 -4.67
N GLY A 106 18.89 17.59 -3.81
CA GLY A 106 18.03 18.71 -4.20
C GLY A 106 16.67 18.30 -4.80
N GLN A 107 16.25 17.06 -4.61
CA GLN A 107 14.96 16.54 -5.03
C GLN A 107 14.14 16.07 -3.83
N LEU A 108 12.82 16.20 -3.93
CA LEU A 108 11.92 15.62 -2.94
C LEU A 108 11.80 14.10 -3.17
N ARG A 109 12.06 13.32 -2.12
CA ARG A 109 11.87 11.87 -2.11
C ARG A 109 10.79 11.52 -1.10
N THR A 110 9.84 10.71 -1.52
CA THR A 110 8.79 10.20 -0.64
C THR A 110 9.37 9.16 0.32
N GLU A 111 8.99 9.27 1.59
CA GLU A 111 9.22 8.26 2.62
C GLU A 111 7.86 7.73 3.09
N SER A 112 7.79 6.46 3.44
CA SER A 112 6.62 5.86 4.07
C SER A 112 7.03 5.05 5.30
N GLY A 113 6.13 4.94 6.25
CA GLY A 113 6.30 4.20 7.48
C GLY A 113 4.95 3.82 8.10
N ARG A 114 4.98 3.27 9.31
CA ARG A 114 3.78 2.85 10.03
C ARG A 114 4.04 2.79 11.53
N PHE A 115 3.00 3.00 12.33
CA PHE A 115 3.09 2.82 13.78
C PHE A 115 3.10 1.34 14.17
N MET A 116 3.79 1.05 15.27
CA MET A 116 3.64 -0.21 15.97
C MET A 116 3.24 0.06 17.42
N TRP A 117 2.05 -0.39 17.79
CA TRP A 117 1.58 -0.39 19.16
C TRP A 117 2.04 -1.68 19.86
N SER A 118 2.51 -1.56 21.10
CA SER A 118 2.79 -2.68 22.00
C SER A 118 2.24 -2.36 23.39
N LEU A 119 1.79 -3.37 24.12
CA LEU A 119 1.31 -3.21 25.49
C LEU A 119 2.48 -3.19 26.48
N ASP A 120 2.38 -2.36 27.52
CA ASP A 120 3.35 -2.34 28.60
C ASP A 120 3.47 -3.73 29.26
N GLY A 121 4.69 -4.29 29.27
CA GLY A 121 4.99 -5.62 29.82
C GLY A 121 5.31 -6.68 28.75
N GLU A 122 4.93 -6.45 27.49
CA GLU A 122 5.55 -7.12 26.35
C GLU A 122 6.89 -6.42 26.09
N THR A 123 7.91 -6.89 26.80
CA THR A 123 9.25 -6.29 26.74
C THR A 123 9.74 -6.26 25.30
N ALA A 124 10.48 -5.21 24.96
CA ALA A 124 11.14 -4.91 23.68
C ALA A 124 12.08 -6.01 23.10
N ALA A 125 11.96 -7.26 23.53
CA ALA A 125 12.55 -8.45 22.92
C ALA A 125 11.94 -8.79 21.54
N HIS A 126 10.80 -8.21 21.19
CA HIS A 126 10.16 -8.35 19.87
C HIS A 126 10.28 -7.11 18.98
N VAL A 127 11.18 -6.17 19.31
CA VAL A 127 11.69 -5.22 18.32
C VAL A 127 12.99 -5.81 17.75
N PRO A 128 12.94 -6.59 16.65
CA PRO A 128 14.16 -7.01 16.00
C PRO A 128 14.81 -5.77 15.38
N VAL A 129 15.83 -5.25 16.05
CA VAL A 129 16.81 -4.39 15.41
C VAL A 129 17.49 -5.23 14.35
N ARG A 130 17.18 -4.99 13.07
CA ARG A 130 17.84 -5.68 11.97
C ARG A 130 19.23 -5.08 11.73
N ALA A 131 20.23 -5.93 11.89
CA ALA A 131 21.57 -5.69 11.36
C ALA A 131 21.71 -6.42 10.01
N GLY A 132 21.52 -5.68 8.91
CA GLY A 132 21.99 -6.05 7.57
C GLY A 132 21.25 -7.16 6.82
N GLY A 133 20.65 -6.82 5.66
CA GLY A 133 20.13 -7.77 4.68
C GLY A 133 18.92 -7.25 3.91
N VAL A 134 18.97 -7.24 2.58
CA VAL A 134 17.80 -6.96 1.72
C VAL A 134 17.01 -8.25 1.62
N LEU A 135 15.77 -8.31 2.09
CA LEU A 135 14.93 -9.51 1.89
C LEU A 135 14.59 -9.70 0.43
N ALA A 136 14.51 -10.96 -0.02
CA ALA A 136 13.84 -11.26 -1.27
C ALA A 136 12.36 -10.83 -1.16
N PRO A 137 11.79 -10.10 -2.13
CA PRO A 137 10.35 -9.81 -2.19
C PRO A 137 9.55 -11.10 -2.02
N MET A 138 8.49 -11.05 -1.20
CA MET A 138 7.54 -12.16 -1.11
C MET A 138 6.45 -11.89 -2.12
N THR A 139 6.23 -12.83 -3.04
CA THR A 139 5.13 -12.78 -4.00
C THR A 139 4.31 -14.06 -3.90
N VAL A 140 3.01 -13.92 -4.16
CA VAL A 140 2.09 -15.03 -4.36
C VAL A 140 1.67 -15.03 -5.82
N GLU A 141 1.85 -16.15 -6.49
CA GLU A 141 1.64 -16.29 -7.94
C GLU A 141 0.90 -17.59 -8.25
N ARG A 142 0.13 -17.58 -9.34
CA ARG A 142 -0.54 -18.77 -9.85
C ARG A 142 0.41 -19.60 -10.71
N ASP A 143 0.59 -20.87 -10.38
CA ASP A 143 1.18 -21.85 -11.28
C ASP A 143 0.18 -22.17 -12.40
N LEU A 144 0.49 -21.70 -13.61
CA LEU A 144 -0.38 -21.86 -14.78
C LEU A 144 -0.64 -23.34 -15.10
N VAL A 145 0.34 -24.23 -14.89
CA VAL A 145 0.21 -25.65 -15.22
C VAL A 145 -0.67 -26.34 -14.18
N GLY A 146 -0.38 -26.13 -12.89
CA GLY A 146 -1.20 -26.65 -11.78
C GLY A 146 -2.63 -26.15 -11.85
N TYR A 147 -2.84 -24.87 -12.15
CA TYR A 147 -4.16 -24.27 -12.28
C TYR A 147 -4.98 -24.90 -13.41
N ALA A 148 -4.38 -25.06 -14.60
CA ALA A 148 -5.07 -25.69 -15.73
C ALA A 148 -5.44 -27.16 -15.42
N ALA A 149 -4.57 -27.88 -14.71
CA ALA A 149 -4.85 -29.24 -14.27
C ALA A 149 -5.97 -29.30 -13.22
N TRP A 150 -5.97 -28.37 -12.26
CA TRP A 150 -7.05 -28.23 -11.28
C TRP A 150 -8.39 -27.92 -11.93
N TRP A 151 -8.44 -26.94 -12.84
CA TRP A 151 -9.65 -26.58 -13.58
C TRP A 151 -10.23 -27.79 -14.32
N ALA A 152 -9.39 -28.53 -15.05
CA ALA A 152 -9.82 -29.70 -15.80
C ALA A 152 -10.32 -30.87 -14.93
N ALA A 153 -9.93 -30.92 -13.65
CA ALA A 153 -10.29 -31.97 -12.71
C ALA A 153 -11.44 -31.59 -11.76
N SER A 154 -11.81 -30.31 -11.70
CA SER A 154 -12.80 -29.77 -10.76
C SER A 154 -14.20 -29.74 -11.35
N ASP A 155 -15.22 -29.70 -10.49
CA ASP A 155 -16.58 -29.37 -10.90
C ASP A 155 -16.72 -27.85 -10.98
N THR A 156 -16.60 -27.31 -12.20
CA THR A 156 -16.55 -25.87 -12.46
C THR A 156 -17.89 -25.27 -12.83
N ALA A 157 -18.99 -26.04 -12.83
CA ALA A 157 -20.28 -25.59 -13.35
C ALA A 157 -20.82 -24.33 -12.63
N GLU A 158 -20.74 -24.29 -11.30
CA GLU A 158 -21.17 -23.14 -10.49
C GLU A 158 -20.26 -21.92 -10.73
N ILE A 159 -18.95 -22.15 -10.87
CA ILE A 159 -17.98 -21.08 -11.18
C ILE A 159 -18.29 -20.49 -12.56
N GLU A 160 -18.54 -21.33 -13.56
CA GLU A 160 -18.89 -20.90 -14.92
C GLU A 160 -20.17 -20.06 -14.97
N GLU A 161 -21.21 -20.46 -14.22
CA GLU A 161 -22.47 -19.70 -14.11
C GLU A 161 -22.25 -18.32 -13.48
N LEU A 162 -21.49 -18.25 -12.38
CA LEU A 162 -21.17 -16.98 -11.72
C LEU A 162 -20.35 -16.05 -12.64
N LEU A 163 -19.37 -16.59 -13.35
CA LEU A 163 -18.55 -15.82 -14.30
C LEU A 163 -19.36 -15.31 -15.50
N ASP A 164 -20.33 -16.08 -16.00
CA ASP A 164 -21.25 -15.62 -17.05
C ASP A 164 -22.07 -14.42 -16.56
N GLY A 165 -22.50 -14.45 -15.30
CA GLY A 165 -23.20 -13.36 -14.63
C GLY A 165 -22.42 -12.04 -14.54
N LEU A 166 -21.08 -12.08 -14.63
CA LEU A 166 -20.22 -10.89 -14.64
C LEU A 166 -20.18 -10.17 -15.99
N THR A 167 -20.73 -10.75 -17.07
CA THR A 167 -20.66 -10.19 -18.42
C THR A 167 -21.84 -9.27 -18.80
N GLY A 168 -22.83 -9.08 -17.92
CA GLY A 168 -24.03 -8.24 -18.11
C GLY A 168 -23.98 -6.85 -17.46
N ASP A 169 -25.13 -6.17 -17.34
CA ASP A 169 -25.26 -4.97 -16.48
C ASP A 169 -25.16 -5.41 -15.01
N THR A 170 -23.94 -5.41 -14.47
CA THR A 170 -23.61 -6.03 -13.18
C THR A 170 -23.91 -5.11 -11.99
N TRP A 171 -25.17 -5.08 -11.56
CA TRP A 171 -25.58 -4.37 -10.33
C TRP A 171 -25.13 -5.09 -9.03
N GLU A 172 -24.55 -6.30 -9.14
CA GLU A 172 -24.03 -7.10 -8.02
C GLU A 172 -22.66 -7.74 -8.32
N ALA A 173 -21.81 -7.12 -9.17
CA ALA A 173 -20.51 -7.70 -9.53
C ALA A 173 -19.66 -8.06 -8.31
N GLU A 174 -19.69 -7.22 -7.27
CA GLU A 174 -18.94 -7.40 -6.03
C GLU A 174 -19.35 -8.68 -5.31
N HIS A 175 -20.66 -8.93 -5.18
CA HIS A 175 -21.19 -10.13 -4.55
C HIS A 175 -20.92 -11.38 -5.40
N THR A 176 -21.03 -11.26 -6.72
CA THR A 176 -20.70 -12.37 -7.64
C THR A 176 -19.23 -12.74 -7.56
N LEU A 177 -18.32 -11.76 -7.49
CA LEU A 177 -16.88 -12.01 -7.32
C LEU A 177 -16.57 -12.68 -5.98
N ALA A 178 -17.22 -12.25 -4.89
CA ALA A 178 -17.12 -12.93 -3.59
C ALA A 178 -17.58 -14.39 -3.66
N ALA A 179 -18.70 -14.65 -4.34
CA ALA A 179 -19.22 -16.00 -4.53
C ALA A 179 -18.27 -16.89 -5.37
N VAL A 180 -17.65 -16.32 -6.42
CA VAL A 180 -16.61 -17.00 -7.21
C VAL A 180 -15.44 -17.39 -6.32
N MET A 181 -14.93 -16.47 -5.49
CA MET A 181 -13.83 -16.78 -4.56
C MET A 181 -14.23 -17.83 -3.52
N GLY A 182 -15.45 -17.79 -3.01
CA GLY A 182 -16.01 -18.84 -2.15
C GLY A 182 -15.99 -20.22 -2.81
N CYS A 183 -16.40 -20.32 -4.08
CA CYS A 183 -16.34 -21.56 -4.85
C CYS A 183 -14.89 -22.05 -5.03
N VAL A 184 -13.98 -21.12 -5.31
CA VAL A 184 -12.58 -21.44 -5.61
C VAL A 184 -11.76 -21.75 -4.37
N PHE A 185 -12.01 -21.13 -3.21
CA PHE A 185 -11.14 -21.25 -2.04
C PHE A 185 -11.81 -21.86 -0.79
N GLN A 186 -13.15 -21.93 -0.74
CA GLN A 186 -13.88 -22.26 0.51
C GLN A 186 -14.81 -23.48 0.39
N ASN A 187 -15.36 -23.77 -0.80
CA ASN A 187 -16.44 -24.76 -0.98
C ASN A 187 -16.02 -26.24 -1.04
N ASP A 188 -14.78 -26.59 -0.69
CA ASP A 188 -14.34 -27.99 -0.66
C ASP A 188 -14.25 -28.51 0.79
N PRO A 189 -15.33 -29.11 1.33
CA PRO A 189 -15.38 -29.60 2.70
C PRO A 189 -14.43 -30.78 2.89
N GLY A 190 -13.22 -30.49 3.37
CA GLY A 190 -12.21 -31.48 3.76
C GLY A 190 -10.84 -31.29 3.11
N SER A 191 -10.68 -30.36 2.17
CA SER A 191 -9.37 -29.98 1.65
C SER A 191 -8.80 -28.76 2.36
N SER A 192 -7.48 -28.63 2.31
CA SER A 192 -6.84 -27.38 2.75
C SER A 192 -7.32 -26.27 1.81
N PRO A 193 -7.74 -25.11 2.32
CA PRO A 193 -8.07 -23.94 1.49
C PRO A 193 -6.86 -23.45 0.68
N THR A 194 -5.66 -23.91 1.03
CA THR A 194 -4.44 -23.72 0.24
C THR A 194 -4.54 -24.50 -1.06
N ARG A 195 -4.66 -23.77 -2.17
CA ARG A 195 -4.53 -24.34 -3.51
C ARG A 195 -3.07 -24.61 -3.83
N ASP A 196 -2.78 -25.84 -4.25
CA ASP A 196 -1.43 -26.30 -4.60
C ASP A 196 -0.86 -25.60 -5.85
N TRP A 197 -1.73 -25.07 -6.68
CA TRP A 197 -1.40 -24.21 -7.80
C TRP A 197 -1.16 -22.73 -7.42
N LEU A 198 -1.23 -22.36 -6.13
CA LEU A 198 -0.73 -21.07 -5.66
C LEU A 198 0.68 -21.25 -5.07
N THR A 199 1.64 -20.52 -5.62
CA THR A 199 3.04 -20.56 -5.20
C THR A 199 3.39 -19.31 -4.43
N VAL A 200 4.06 -19.48 -3.29
CA VAL A 200 4.58 -18.37 -2.48
C VAL A 200 6.10 -18.37 -2.58
N THR A 201 6.66 -17.24 -3.02
CA THR A 201 8.11 -17.03 -3.10
C THR A 201 8.60 -16.12 -1.97
N GLY A 202 9.90 -16.12 -1.69
CA GLY A 202 10.50 -15.24 -0.67
C GLY A 202 10.35 -15.70 0.79
N LEU A 203 9.86 -16.92 1.02
CA LEU A 203 9.86 -17.56 2.34
C LEU A 203 11.27 -17.99 2.77
N ALA A 204 11.53 -17.97 4.08
CA ALA A 204 12.78 -18.45 4.67
C ALA A 204 12.95 -19.96 4.45
N HIS A 205 14.21 -20.41 4.44
CA HIS A 205 14.51 -21.83 4.40
C HIS A 205 13.83 -22.59 5.56
N GLY A 206 13.17 -23.71 5.26
CA GLY A 206 12.45 -24.52 6.24
C GLY A 206 11.06 -24.00 6.64
N VAL A 207 10.60 -22.91 6.03
CA VAL A 207 9.23 -22.38 6.20
C VAL A 207 8.32 -22.91 5.08
N THR A 208 7.14 -23.39 5.45
CA THR A 208 6.12 -23.89 4.52
C THR A 208 4.78 -23.20 4.75
N VAL A 209 4.00 -23.03 3.68
CA VAL A 209 2.63 -22.50 3.74
C VAL A 209 1.70 -23.56 4.31
N ALA A 210 1.05 -23.25 5.42
CA ALA A 210 0.02 -24.10 6.04
C ALA A 210 -1.39 -23.69 5.60
N TYR A 211 -1.59 -22.40 5.35
CA TYR A 211 -2.85 -21.82 4.89
C TYR A 211 -2.53 -20.71 3.89
N LEU A 212 -3.26 -20.68 2.77
CA LEU A 212 -3.32 -19.56 1.85
C LEU A 212 -4.75 -19.43 1.33
N GLY A 213 -5.36 -18.29 1.58
CA GLY A 213 -6.69 -17.94 1.09
C GLY A 213 -6.65 -16.58 0.41
N LEU A 214 -7.42 -16.44 -0.66
CA LEU A 214 -7.65 -15.21 -1.38
C LEU A 214 -9.17 -14.99 -1.45
N ASP A 215 -9.61 -13.78 -1.16
CA ASP A 215 -11.02 -13.39 -1.19
C ASP A 215 -11.22 -12.00 -1.79
N LEU A 216 -12.45 -11.74 -2.24
CA LEU A 216 -12.91 -10.46 -2.80
C LEU A 216 -14.19 -10.04 -2.09
N ASP A 217 -14.04 -9.26 -1.02
CA ASP A 217 -15.16 -8.88 -0.15
C ASP A 217 -15.86 -7.60 -0.62
N PRO A 218 -17.20 -7.58 -0.75
CA PRO A 218 -17.97 -6.37 -1.00
C PRO A 218 -17.71 -5.31 0.08
N SER A 219 -17.37 -4.10 -0.36
CA SER A 219 -17.02 -2.99 0.53
C SER A 219 -18.07 -1.89 0.47
N TYR A 220 -18.42 -1.34 1.63
CA TYR A 220 -19.47 -0.35 1.77
C TYR A 220 -18.90 0.96 2.29
N ASP A 221 -19.40 2.08 1.79
CA ASP A 221 -19.05 3.41 2.27
C ASP A 221 -19.60 3.67 3.70
N GLY A 222 -19.30 4.84 4.26
CA GLY A 222 -19.80 5.23 5.58
C GLY A 222 -21.33 5.39 5.69
N GLN A 223 -22.07 5.30 4.58
CA GLN A 223 -23.53 5.30 4.53
C GLN A 223 -24.11 3.88 4.32
N GLY A 224 -23.26 2.86 4.19
CA GLY A 224 -23.69 1.48 3.91
C GLY A 224 -24.05 1.24 2.44
N VAL A 225 -23.61 2.10 1.52
CA VAL A 225 -23.76 1.91 0.08
C VAL A 225 -22.57 1.12 -0.45
N LEU A 226 -22.84 0.12 -1.28
CA LEU A 226 -21.79 -0.66 -1.93
C LEU A 226 -20.92 0.26 -2.80
N ASP A 227 -19.63 0.33 -2.51
CA ASP A 227 -18.68 1.28 -3.10
C ASP A 227 -17.39 0.60 -3.57
N GLY A 228 -17.36 -0.73 -3.69
CA GLY A 228 -16.23 -1.45 -4.28
C GLY A 228 -15.94 -2.78 -3.62
N LEU A 229 -14.67 -3.19 -3.68
CA LEU A 229 -14.18 -4.47 -3.19
C LEU A 229 -12.97 -4.29 -2.29
N THR A 230 -12.82 -5.19 -1.33
CA THR A 230 -11.58 -5.39 -0.60
C THR A 230 -11.00 -6.74 -1.03
N VAL A 231 -9.84 -6.71 -1.66
CA VAL A 231 -9.06 -7.91 -1.96
C VAL A 231 -8.33 -8.33 -0.70
N VAL A 232 -8.63 -9.53 -0.19
CA VAL A 232 -8.05 -10.03 1.06
C VAL A 232 -7.20 -11.26 0.79
N LEU A 233 -5.93 -11.22 1.19
CA LEU A 233 -5.05 -12.37 1.21
C LEU A 233 -4.72 -12.75 2.65
N ASN A 234 -5.01 -13.98 3.03
CA ASN A 234 -4.64 -14.54 4.32
C ASN A 234 -3.64 -15.68 4.12
N LEU A 235 -2.50 -15.63 4.80
CA LEU A 235 -1.46 -16.65 4.73
C LEU A 235 -0.99 -17.02 6.13
N THR A 236 -0.93 -18.32 6.40
CA THR A 236 -0.27 -18.87 7.58
C THR A 236 0.92 -19.68 7.13
N ALA A 237 2.10 -19.36 7.66
CA ALA A 237 3.31 -20.11 7.46
C ALA A 237 3.76 -20.78 8.76
N VAL A 238 4.34 -21.97 8.61
CA VAL A 238 4.90 -22.76 9.71
C VAL A 238 6.37 -23.03 9.43
N SER A 239 7.19 -22.92 10.48
CA SER A 239 8.59 -23.35 10.45
C SER A 239 8.72 -24.63 11.27
N ALA A 240 9.52 -25.59 10.81
CA ALA A 240 9.85 -26.76 11.62
C ALA A 240 10.70 -26.39 12.86
N GLU A 241 11.38 -25.25 12.83
CA GLU A 241 12.31 -24.80 13.88
C GLU A 241 11.69 -23.80 14.86
N ALA A 242 10.64 -23.08 14.45
CA ALA A 242 9.90 -22.16 15.32
C ALA A 242 8.62 -22.81 15.84
N ALA A 243 8.37 -22.69 17.15
CA ALA A 243 7.14 -23.21 17.77
C ALA A 243 5.87 -22.41 17.42
N GLU A 244 6.03 -21.27 16.73
CA GLU A 244 4.96 -20.30 16.48
C GLU A 244 4.59 -20.21 15.00
N GLN A 245 3.28 -20.17 14.74
CA GLN A 245 2.71 -19.90 13.43
C GLN A 245 2.86 -18.43 13.08
N GLN A 246 3.29 -18.13 11.86
CA GLN A 246 3.39 -16.76 11.35
C GLN A 246 2.19 -16.49 10.45
N ASN A 247 1.41 -15.47 10.79
CA ASN A 247 0.23 -15.08 10.02
C ASN A 247 0.49 -13.76 9.28
N LEU A 248 0.02 -13.71 8.04
CA LEU A 248 -0.05 -12.52 7.20
C LEU A 248 -1.49 -12.34 6.77
N SER A 249 -2.00 -11.13 6.94
CA SER A 249 -3.28 -10.71 6.37
C SER A 249 -3.02 -9.39 5.65
N VAL A 250 -3.37 -9.34 4.36
CA VAL A 250 -3.27 -8.14 3.52
C VAL A 250 -4.64 -7.87 2.95
N SER A 251 -5.06 -6.62 3.01
CA SER A 251 -6.37 -6.17 2.51
C SER A 251 -6.17 -4.91 1.68
N VAL A 252 -6.63 -4.93 0.44
CA VAL A 252 -6.51 -3.80 -0.50
C VAL A 252 -7.89 -3.40 -0.99
N TYR A 253 -8.31 -2.17 -0.74
CA TYR A 253 -9.55 -1.63 -1.28
C TYR A 253 -9.36 -1.21 -2.74
N VAL A 254 -10.29 -1.60 -3.61
CA VAL A 254 -10.30 -1.32 -5.05
C VAL A 254 -11.71 -1.10 -5.57
N GLN A 255 -11.83 -0.43 -6.71
CA GLN A 255 -13.10 -0.36 -7.42
C GLN A 255 -13.33 -1.67 -8.18
N VAL A 256 -14.58 -2.14 -8.25
CA VAL A 256 -14.91 -3.45 -8.86
C VAL A 256 -14.39 -3.58 -10.30
N ARG A 257 -14.44 -2.49 -11.07
CA ARG A 257 -13.93 -2.40 -12.44
C ARG A 257 -12.42 -2.65 -12.58
N ASP A 258 -11.66 -2.49 -11.50
CA ASP A 258 -10.20 -2.67 -11.50
C ASP A 258 -9.83 -4.16 -11.44
N VAL A 259 -10.78 -5.02 -11.02
CA VAL A 259 -10.61 -6.49 -10.92
C VAL A 259 -11.37 -7.21 -12.04
N LEU A 260 -12.42 -6.60 -12.59
CA LEU A 260 -13.20 -7.20 -13.66
C LEU A 260 -12.38 -7.34 -14.97
N PRO A 261 -12.50 -8.48 -15.67
CA PRO A 261 -11.86 -8.68 -16.96
C PRO A 261 -12.45 -7.72 -18.01
N ALA A 262 -11.63 -7.32 -18.98
CA ALA A 262 -12.03 -6.35 -20.02
C ALA A 262 -13.10 -6.84 -21.02
N GLY A 263 -13.54 -8.11 -20.94
CA GLY A 263 -14.60 -8.66 -21.79
C GLY A 263 -14.64 -10.19 -21.78
N GLY A 264 -15.67 -10.76 -22.44
CA GLY A 264 -15.93 -12.20 -22.47
C GLY A 264 -14.77 -13.05 -22.99
N GLY A 265 -14.63 -14.24 -22.44
CA GLY A 265 -13.56 -15.19 -22.71
C GLY A 265 -13.92 -16.60 -22.25
N VAL A 266 -12.96 -17.52 -22.31
CA VAL A 266 -13.15 -18.86 -21.74
C VAL A 266 -13.18 -18.74 -20.21
N PRO A 267 -14.16 -19.31 -19.49
CA PRO A 267 -14.30 -19.13 -18.04
C PRO A 267 -13.02 -19.43 -17.22
N CYS A 268 -12.25 -20.43 -17.63
CA CYS A 268 -10.94 -20.75 -17.06
C CYS A 268 -9.93 -19.60 -17.17
N GLU A 269 -9.88 -18.93 -18.33
CA GLU A 269 -8.99 -17.80 -18.55
C GLU A 269 -9.47 -16.58 -17.76
N VAL A 270 -10.78 -16.33 -17.78
CA VAL A 270 -11.41 -15.23 -17.05
C VAL A 270 -11.15 -15.33 -15.54
N LEU A 271 -11.35 -16.51 -14.94
CA LEU A 271 -11.03 -16.70 -13.53
C LEU A 271 -9.53 -16.54 -13.26
N GLY A 272 -8.68 -17.07 -14.15
CA GLY A 272 -7.24 -16.88 -14.07
C GLY A 272 -6.84 -15.40 -14.02
N ASP A 273 -7.43 -14.58 -14.89
CA ASP A 273 -7.17 -13.13 -14.96
C ASP A 273 -7.66 -12.39 -13.71
N ILE A 274 -8.83 -12.76 -13.17
CA ILE A 274 -9.35 -12.20 -11.91
C ILE A 274 -8.39 -12.51 -10.75
N ILE A 275 -7.95 -13.77 -10.63
CA ILE A 275 -7.01 -14.20 -9.60
C ILE A 275 -5.67 -13.47 -9.75
N ASP A 276 -5.10 -13.43 -10.96
CA ASP A 276 -3.80 -12.80 -11.19
C ASP A 276 -3.85 -11.28 -10.92
N THR A 277 -4.97 -10.63 -11.25
CA THR A 277 -5.19 -9.21 -10.95
C THR A 277 -5.29 -8.97 -9.44
N ALA A 278 -6.07 -9.79 -8.73
CA ALA A 278 -6.16 -9.75 -7.27
C ALA A 278 -4.81 -10.00 -6.60
N LEU A 279 -4.04 -11.00 -7.08
CA LEU A 279 -2.70 -11.30 -6.60
C LEU A 279 -1.72 -10.14 -6.85
N ALA A 280 -1.79 -9.48 -8.01
CA ALA A 280 -0.96 -8.32 -8.29
C ALA A 280 -1.23 -7.16 -7.32
N LEU A 281 -2.50 -6.90 -7.01
CA LEU A 281 -2.90 -5.87 -6.03
C LEU A 281 -2.35 -6.18 -4.64
N VAL A 282 -2.55 -7.41 -4.12
CA VAL A 282 -2.03 -7.76 -2.80
C VAL A 282 -0.51 -7.88 -2.78
N ASN A 283 0.16 -8.28 -3.86
CA ASN A 283 1.62 -8.38 -3.91
C ASN A 283 2.29 -7.00 -3.80
N CYS A 284 1.70 -5.95 -4.37
CA CYS A 284 2.13 -4.56 -4.14
C CYS A 284 2.11 -4.21 -2.65
N ASP A 285 1.06 -4.63 -1.94
CA ASP A 285 0.89 -4.34 -0.51
C ASP A 285 1.66 -5.30 0.41
N ILE A 286 1.91 -6.54 0.01
CA ILE A 286 2.81 -7.49 0.70
C ILE A 286 4.25 -6.94 0.68
N ALA A 287 4.67 -6.32 -0.42
CA ALA A 287 5.97 -5.65 -0.50
C ALA A 287 6.07 -4.48 0.49
N ALA A 288 4.96 -3.83 0.82
CA ALA A 288 4.86 -2.74 1.80
C ALA A 288 4.58 -3.22 3.26
N SER A 289 4.01 -4.41 3.44
CA SER A 289 3.54 -4.94 4.73
C SER A 289 4.58 -5.80 5.45
N ASP A 290 5.37 -5.14 6.29
CA ASP A 290 6.62 -5.68 6.87
C ASP A 290 6.50 -6.52 8.18
N ARG A 291 5.32 -7.02 8.61
CA ARG A 291 5.21 -7.76 9.91
C ARG A 291 5.45 -9.28 9.81
N PHE A 292 5.14 -9.90 8.68
CA PHE A 292 5.43 -11.32 8.39
C PHE A 292 6.94 -11.61 8.20
N ILE A 293 7.72 -10.54 8.12
CA ILE A 293 9.09 -10.48 7.63
C ILE A 293 10.13 -11.09 8.56
N VAL A 294 9.87 -11.11 9.87
CA VAL A 294 10.89 -11.46 10.88
C VAL A 294 11.00 -12.97 11.08
N GLY A 295 9.88 -13.69 11.04
CA GLY A 295 9.83 -15.13 11.32
C GLY A 295 9.78 -16.03 10.08
N ALA A 296 9.37 -15.49 8.91
CA ALA A 296 9.01 -16.32 7.76
C ALA A 296 9.72 -15.98 6.44
N ARG A 297 10.60 -14.96 6.37
CA ARG A 297 11.28 -14.53 5.12
C ARG A 297 12.79 -14.67 5.19
N ASP A 298 13.40 -15.02 4.06
CA ASP A 298 14.85 -15.23 3.95
C ASP A 298 15.62 -13.91 3.75
N VAL A 299 16.87 -13.87 4.24
CA VAL A 299 17.86 -12.87 3.87
C VAL A 299 18.77 -13.51 2.82
N PRO A 300 18.69 -13.13 1.52
CA PRO A 300 19.61 -13.65 0.52
C PRO A 300 21.06 -13.48 0.98
N SER A 301 21.76 -14.60 1.13
CA SER A 301 23.19 -14.60 1.37
C SER A 301 23.89 -14.01 0.14
N ALA A 302 24.71 -12.98 0.34
CA ALA A 302 25.58 -12.46 -0.71
C ALA A 302 26.41 -13.61 -1.29
N ALA A 303 26.29 -13.83 -2.60
CA ALA A 303 27.13 -14.75 -3.37
C ALA A 303 28.54 -14.15 -3.58
#